data_AF-A0A8H9INA8-F1
#
_entry.id   AF-A0A8H9INA8-F1
#
_cell.length_a   1.000
_cell.length_b   1.000
_cell.length_c   1.000
_cell.angle_alpha   90.00
_cell.angle_beta   90.00
_cell.angle_gamma   90.00
#
_symmetry.space_group_name_H-M   'P 1'
#
loop_
_entity.id
_entity.type
_entity.pdbx_description
1 polymer ?
#
loop_
_entity_poly.entity_id
_entity_poly.type
_entity_poly.pdbx_seq_one_letter_code
_entity_poly.pdbx_strand_id
1 'polypeptide(L)'
;MDSVGKVVNDVRDLARTNWTSSSTSPGFDITTSPAIGSARKRGRVVQVGLAKPTVTFDVRDLVLREVQLLGSVIGTTENLISVVEFIKDRAISSRVETLSFEQIGEGYDRMKRGDHHGPLVALYDQPAR
;
A
#
# COMPACT_ATOMS: atom_id res chain seq x y z
N MET A 1 -12.85 -11.47 11.49
CA MET A 1 -12.57 -10.08 11.10
C MET A 1 -11.26 -9.53 11.72
N ASP A 2 -10.38 -10.38 12.26
CA ASP A 2 -9.35 -9.92 13.22
C ASP A 2 -7.91 -10.14 12.74
N SER A 3 -7.50 -9.51 11.64
CA SER A 3 -6.06 -9.44 11.31
C SER A 3 -5.56 -8.06 10.86
N VAL A 4 -6.45 -7.05 10.81
CA VAL A 4 -6.05 -5.66 10.59
C VAL A 4 -6.23 -4.91 11.90
N GLY A 5 -5.12 -4.59 12.57
CA GLY A 5 -5.13 -3.99 13.91
C GLY A 5 -5.82 -2.62 13.96
N LYS A 6 -5.72 -1.82 12.89
CA LYS A 6 -6.48 -0.58 12.59
C LYS A 6 -5.94 0.02 11.28
N VAL A 7 -6.79 0.77 10.58
CA VAL A 7 -6.41 1.54 9.39
C VAL A 7 -6.40 3.01 9.79
N VAL A 8 -5.37 3.75 9.41
CA VAL A 8 -5.27 5.19 9.69
C VAL A 8 -4.94 5.93 8.40
N ASN A 9 -5.39 7.18 8.33
CA ASN A 9 -5.03 8.08 7.24
C ASN A 9 -3.66 8.74 7.50
N ASP A 10 -3.21 8.79 8.77
CA ASP A 10 -1.92 9.32 9.17
C ASP A 10 -1.18 8.33 10.06
N VAL A 11 0.06 7.99 9.70
CA VAL A 11 0.87 7.02 10.46
C VAL A 11 1.16 7.47 11.90
N ARG A 12 1.11 8.78 12.18
CA ARG A 12 1.26 9.34 13.53
C ARG A 12 0.12 8.89 14.46
N ASP A 13 -1.05 8.58 13.91
CA ASP A 13 -2.19 8.05 14.68
C ASP A 13 -1.96 6.60 15.17
N LEU A 14 -0.87 5.97 14.73
CA LEU A 14 -0.41 4.67 15.18
C LEU A 14 0.71 4.74 16.22
N ALA A 15 1.30 5.92 16.47
CA ALA A 15 2.39 6.08 17.43
C ALA A 15 1.98 5.71 18.88
N ARG A 16 0.67 5.74 19.19
CA ARG A 16 0.11 5.36 20.49
C ARG A 16 -0.27 3.87 20.59
N THR A 17 -0.04 3.08 19.55
CA THR A 17 -0.38 1.66 19.50
C THR A 17 0.87 0.79 19.32
N ASN A 18 0.98 -0.31 20.07
CA ASN A 18 2.14 -1.21 20.11
C ASN A 18 2.26 -2.06 18.82
N TRP A 19 2.62 -1.44 17.68
CA TRP A 19 2.54 -2.09 16.37
C TRP A 19 3.88 -2.49 15.77
N THR A 20 3.83 -3.52 14.92
CA THR A 20 5.03 -4.24 14.45
C THR A 20 5.29 -4.08 12.96
N SER A 21 4.30 -3.69 12.13
CA SER A 21 4.47 -3.56 10.68
C SER A 21 3.63 -2.42 10.11
N SER A 22 4.19 -1.60 9.22
CA SER A 22 3.49 -0.59 8.44
C SER A 22 3.78 -0.79 6.94
N SER A 23 2.73 -0.77 6.11
CA SER A 23 2.83 -0.75 4.64
C SER A 23 2.48 0.65 4.14
N THR A 24 3.43 1.32 3.50
CA THR A 24 3.29 2.73 3.09
C THR A 24 2.97 2.83 1.59
N SER A 25 1.78 3.35 1.26
CA SER A 25 1.35 3.71 -0.10
C SER A 25 1.57 5.21 -0.37
N PRO A 26 1.67 5.63 -1.65
CA PRO A 26 2.93 5.76 -2.39
C PRO A 26 3.89 6.78 -1.73
N GLY A 27 5.18 6.42 -1.70
CA GLY A 27 6.27 7.04 -0.94
C GLY A 27 6.46 8.55 -1.10
N PHE A 28 5.67 9.31 -0.36
CA PHE A 28 5.91 10.72 -0.13
C PHE A 28 6.76 10.86 1.15
N ASP A 29 7.65 11.85 1.20
CA ASP A 29 8.51 12.08 2.38
C ASP A 29 7.68 12.25 3.67
N ILE A 30 6.42 12.69 3.54
CA ILE A 30 5.46 12.84 4.65
C ILE A 30 4.94 11.52 5.23
N THR A 31 5.16 10.38 4.58
CA THR A 31 4.68 9.08 5.08
C THR A 31 5.81 8.21 5.64
N THR A 32 6.95 8.16 4.96
CA THR A 32 8.04 7.23 5.34
C THR A 32 8.82 7.70 6.56
N SER A 33 9.19 8.98 6.63
CA SER A 33 9.92 9.52 7.79
C SER A 33 9.07 9.48 9.07
N PRO A 34 7.79 9.91 9.07
CA PRO A 34 6.93 9.75 10.24
C PRO A 34 6.60 8.30 10.60
N ALA A 35 6.61 7.36 9.63
CA ALA A 35 6.45 5.94 9.93
C ALA A 35 7.62 5.39 10.74
N ILE A 36 8.85 5.76 10.38
CA ILE A 36 10.06 5.43 11.14
C ILE A 36 10.00 6.12 12.52
N GLY A 37 9.63 7.39 12.57
CA GLY A 37 9.41 8.18 13.80
C GLY A 37 8.40 7.55 14.77
N SER A 38 7.33 6.96 14.23
CA SER A 38 6.22 6.41 15.01
C SER A 38 6.38 4.92 15.35
N ALA A 39 7.36 4.24 14.78
CA ALA A 39 7.60 2.82 15.05
C ALA A 39 7.98 2.59 16.52
N ARG A 40 7.54 1.49 17.12
CA ARG A 40 8.03 1.11 18.45
C ARG A 40 9.50 0.70 18.41
N LYS A 41 10.15 0.62 19.59
CA LYS A 41 11.49 0.01 19.70
C LYS A 41 11.47 -1.42 19.13
N ARG A 42 12.41 -1.75 18.25
CA ARG A 42 12.51 -3.00 17.47
C ARG A 42 11.33 -3.25 16.53
N GLY A 43 10.60 -2.19 16.16
CA GLY A 43 9.52 -2.23 15.18
C GLY A 43 10.03 -2.37 13.75
N ARG A 44 9.14 -2.71 12.82
CA ARG A 44 9.46 -2.88 11.40
C ARG A 44 8.57 -1.99 10.53
N VAL A 45 9.21 -1.33 9.56
CA VAL A 45 8.59 -0.49 8.54
C VAL A 45 8.90 -1.14 7.19
N VAL A 46 7.85 -1.42 6.40
CA VAL A 46 7.99 -2.03 5.07
C VAL A 46 7.60 -1.00 4.00
N GLN A 47 8.58 -0.55 3.23
CA GLN A 47 8.40 0.35 2.11
C GLN A 47 7.95 -0.44 0.87
N VAL A 48 6.76 -0.13 0.37
CA VAL A 48 6.20 -0.73 -0.86
C VAL A 48 6.00 0.28 -1.99
N GLY A 49 5.76 1.55 -1.66
CA GLY A 49 5.58 2.62 -2.66
C GLY A 49 6.88 3.32 -3.03
N LEU A 50 6.99 3.76 -4.29
CA LEU A 50 8.15 4.50 -4.83
C LEU A 50 7.73 5.84 -5.47
N ALA A 51 7.05 6.73 -4.74
CA ALA A 51 6.64 8.02 -5.31
C ALA A 51 7.85 8.95 -5.57
N LYS A 52 8.91 8.82 -4.76
CA LYS A 52 10.22 9.45 -4.98
C LYS A 52 11.34 8.40 -4.90
N PRO A 53 12.46 8.60 -5.61
CA PRO A 53 13.60 7.67 -5.56
C PRO A 53 14.40 7.77 -4.26
N THR A 54 14.25 8.87 -3.50
CA THR A 54 14.99 9.12 -2.27
C THR A 54 14.05 9.59 -1.16
N VAL A 55 14.43 9.28 0.08
CA VAL A 55 13.72 9.68 1.30
C VAL A 55 14.75 10.12 2.35
N THR A 56 14.39 11.13 3.15
CA THR A 56 15.20 11.61 4.29
C THR A 56 14.48 11.33 5.61
N PHE A 57 15.18 10.81 6.61
CA PHE A 57 14.64 10.52 7.95
C PHE A 57 15.71 10.75 9.04
N ASP A 58 15.28 10.91 10.30
CA ASP A 58 16.22 11.04 11.43
C ASP A 58 16.88 9.68 11.72
N VAL A 59 18.20 9.59 11.59
CA VAL A 59 18.94 8.34 11.82
C VAL A 59 18.85 7.90 13.29
N ARG A 60 18.63 8.83 14.24
CA ARG A 60 18.45 8.51 15.66
C ARG A 60 17.24 7.63 15.88
N ASP A 61 16.18 7.85 15.12
CA ASP A 61 14.95 7.07 15.16
C ASP A 61 15.18 5.63 14.73
N LEU A 62 16.07 5.41 13.76
CA LEU A 62 16.47 4.07 13.33
C LEU A 62 17.36 3.39 14.38
N VAL A 63 18.39 4.09 14.86
CA VAL A 63 19.45 3.51 15.71
C VAL A 63 19.01 3.34 17.16
N LEU A 64 18.51 4.40 17.80
CA LEU A 64 18.17 4.37 19.24
C LEU A 64 16.99 3.45 19.54
N ARG A 65 16.09 3.30 18.56
CA ARG A 65 14.93 2.42 18.65
C ARG A 65 15.12 1.10 17.92
N GLU A 66 16.28 0.82 17.34
CA GLU A 66 16.55 -0.45 16.62
C GLU A 66 15.46 -0.79 15.59
N VAL A 67 14.94 0.21 14.87
CA VAL A 67 13.85 0.02 13.89
C VAL A 67 14.40 -0.66 12.64
N GLN A 68 13.64 -1.59 12.09
CA GLN A 68 13.96 -2.25 10.81
C GLN A 68 13.23 -1.55 9.67
N LEU A 69 13.98 -1.05 8.68
CA LEU A 69 13.43 -0.54 7.43
C LEU A 69 13.69 -1.56 6.31
N LEU A 70 12.62 -2.08 5.71
CA LEU A 70 12.68 -3.08 4.64
C LEU A 70 12.02 -2.55 3.38
N GLY A 71 12.55 -2.93 2.21
CA GLY A 71 11.85 -2.77 0.93
C GLY A 71 11.11 -4.07 0.57
N SER A 72 9.95 -3.95 -0.06
CA SER A 72 9.26 -5.09 -0.67
C SER A 72 8.67 -4.66 -2.01
N VAL A 73 8.95 -5.44 -3.05
CA VAL A 73 8.44 -5.22 -4.40
C VAL A 73 7.97 -6.55 -4.95
N ILE A 74 6.66 -6.64 -5.22
CA ILE A 74 6.02 -7.82 -5.83
C ILE A 74 6.24 -9.10 -4.96
N GLY A 75 5.45 -10.15 -5.21
CA GLY A 75 5.59 -11.44 -4.54
C GLY A 75 5.96 -12.54 -5.54
N THR A 76 6.23 -13.75 -5.03
CA THR A 76 6.34 -14.94 -5.89
C THR A 76 4.96 -15.40 -6.36
N THR A 77 4.91 -16.33 -7.32
CA THR A 77 3.66 -16.95 -7.78
C THR A 77 2.90 -17.62 -6.63
N GLU A 78 3.61 -18.26 -5.71
CA GLU A 78 3.05 -18.90 -4.53
C GLU A 78 2.43 -17.86 -3.57
N ASN A 79 3.06 -16.69 -3.42
CA ASN A 79 2.48 -15.58 -2.67
C ASN A 79 1.19 -15.08 -3.34
N LEU A 80 1.15 -15.04 -4.67
CA LEU A 80 -0.06 -14.65 -5.40
C LEU A 80 -1.19 -15.66 -5.17
N ILE A 81 -0.92 -16.96 -5.31
CA ILE A 81 -1.90 -18.03 -5.08
C ILE A 81 -2.46 -17.94 -3.67
N SER A 82 -1.60 -17.84 -2.65
CA SER A 82 -2.04 -17.76 -1.25
C SER A 82 -2.84 -16.49 -0.95
N VAL A 83 -2.51 -15.35 -1.57
CA VAL A 83 -3.30 -14.11 -1.44
C VAL A 83 -4.66 -14.25 -2.13
N VAL A 84 -4.74 -14.87 -3.31
CA VAL A 84 -6.01 -15.11 -4.01
C VAL A 84 -6.92 -16.04 -3.21
N GLU A 85 -6.38 -17.12 -2.66
CA GLU A 85 -7.10 -18.03 -1.75
C GLU A 85 -7.59 -17.29 -0.51
N PHE A 86 -6.74 -16.47 0.10
CA PHE A 86 -7.10 -15.66 1.25
C PHE A 86 -8.21 -14.65 0.94
N ILE A 87 -8.17 -13.99 -0.23
CA ILE A 87 -9.21 -13.05 -0.68
C ILE A 87 -10.56 -13.77 -0.81
N LYS A 88 -10.55 -14.96 -1.44
CA LYS A 88 -11.74 -15.80 -1.62
C LYS A 88 -12.35 -16.20 -0.28
N ASP A 89 -11.53 -16.63 0.68
CA ASP A 89 -11.99 -17.14 1.97
C ASP A 89 -12.44 -16.03 2.94
N ARG A 90 -11.89 -14.81 2.79
CA ARG A 90 -12.11 -13.70 3.73
C ARG A 90 -13.07 -12.62 3.20
N ALA A 91 -13.69 -12.82 2.04
CA ALA A 91 -14.59 -11.87 1.37
C ALA A 91 -14.00 -10.45 1.26
N ILE A 92 -12.70 -10.36 0.96
CA ILE A 92 -12.02 -9.07 0.78
C ILE A 92 -12.28 -8.59 -0.64
N SER A 93 -13.16 -7.60 -0.81
CA SER A 93 -13.41 -6.98 -2.10
C SER A 93 -12.69 -5.64 -2.23
N SER A 94 -12.04 -5.40 -3.37
CA SER A 94 -11.58 -4.07 -3.75
C SER A 94 -12.70 -3.30 -4.43
N ARG A 95 -12.85 -2.01 -4.13
CA ARG A 95 -13.64 -1.11 -4.97
C ARG A 95 -12.86 -0.87 -6.26
N VAL A 96 -13.40 -1.35 -7.37
CA VAL A 96 -12.84 -1.16 -8.71
C VAL A 96 -13.80 -0.34 -9.53
N GLU A 97 -13.25 0.46 -10.44
CA GLU A 97 -14.02 1.13 -11.48
C GLU A 97 -13.72 0.47 -12.81
N THR A 98 -14.76 0.13 -13.56
CA THR A 98 -14.62 -0.52 -14.86
C THR A 98 -14.73 0.51 -15.98
N LEU A 99 -13.91 0.35 -17.01
CA LEU A 99 -13.92 1.17 -18.22
C LEU A 99 -14.06 0.27 -19.44
N SER A 100 -14.68 0.76 -20.51
CA SER A 100 -14.57 0.12 -21.82
C SER A 100 -13.18 0.35 -22.43
N PHE A 101 -12.87 -0.37 -23.51
CA PHE A 101 -11.61 -0.20 -24.22
C PHE A 101 -11.45 1.23 -24.79
N GLU A 102 -12.54 1.82 -25.28
CA GLU A 102 -12.57 3.19 -25.83
C GLU A 102 -12.32 4.25 -24.76
N GLN A 103 -12.68 3.95 -23.51
CA GLN A 103 -12.58 4.87 -22.38
C GLN A 103 -11.19 4.87 -21.71
N ILE A 104 -10.24 4.07 -22.17
CA ILE A 104 -8.89 3.98 -21.58
C ILE A 104 -8.19 5.35 -21.58
N GLY A 105 -8.32 6.14 -22.66
CA GLY A 105 -7.71 7.47 -22.74
C GLY A 105 -8.25 8.43 -21.68
N GLU A 106 -9.58 8.50 -21.55
CA GLU A 106 -10.23 9.31 -20.53
C GLU A 106 -9.88 8.83 -19.11
N GLY A 107 -9.88 7.51 -18.89
CA GLY A 107 -9.48 6.89 -17.64
C GLY A 107 -8.06 7.26 -17.22
N TYR A 108 -7.12 7.27 -18.17
CA TYR A 108 -5.75 7.68 -17.92
C TYR A 108 -5.65 9.16 -17.50
N ASP A 109 -6.40 10.06 -18.14
CA ASP A 109 -6.43 11.47 -17.75
C ASP A 109 -7.10 11.68 -16.39
N ARG A 110 -8.11 10.88 -16.04
CA ARG A 110 -8.70 10.85 -14.69
C ARG A 110 -7.69 10.40 -13.64
N MET A 111 -6.89 9.36 -13.93
CA MET A 111 -5.82 8.91 -13.03
C MET A 111 -4.80 10.01 -12.76
N LYS A 112 -4.38 10.76 -13.78
CA LYS A 112 -3.45 11.90 -13.62
C LYS A 112 -4.01 12.99 -12.70
N ARG A 113 -5.32 13.23 -12.75
CA ARG A 113 -6.01 14.22 -11.90
C ARG A 113 -6.32 13.70 -10.49
N GLY A 114 -6.10 12.41 -10.22
CA GLY A 114 -6.51 11.78 -8.97
C GLY A 114 -8.02 11.53 -8.86
N ASP A 115 -8.74 11.61 -9.98
CA ASP A 115 -10.20 11.53 -10.04
C ASP A 115 -10.69 10.08 -10.28
N HIS A 116 -10.33 9.20 -9.33
CA HIS A 116 -10.67 7.78 -9.37
C HIS A 116 -10.71 7.19 -7.94
N HIS A 117 -11.59 6.22 -7.74
CA HIS A 117 -11.76 5.49 -6.51
C HIS A 117 -11.30 4.04 -6.67
N GLY A 118 -10.01 3.82 -6.42
CA GLY A 118 -9.39 2.51 -6.56
C GLY A 118 -8.96 2.20 -8.00
N PRO A 119 -8.59 0.95 -8.29
CA PRO A 119 -8.06 0.59 -9.62
C PRO A 119 -9.09 0.80 -10.73
N LEU A 120 -8.66 1.43 -11.83
CA LEU A 120 -9.40 1.43 -13.09
C LEU A 120 -9.10 0.14 -13.85
N VAL A 121 -10.13 -0.61 -14.22
CA VAL A 121 -10.03 -1.91 -14.90
C VAL A 121 -10.69 -1.81 -16.27
N ALA A 122 -9.91 -1.92 -17.33
CA ALA A 122 -10.44 -2.00 -18.68
C ALA A 122 -11.06 -3.39 -18.90
N LEU A 123 -12.36 -3.43 -19.18
CA LEU A 123 -13.04 -4.65 -19.55
C LEU A 123 -12.76 -4.95 -21.02
N TYR A 124 -12.27 -6.16 -21.27
CA TYR A 124 -12.19 -6.69 -22.62
C TYR A 124 -13.46 -7.47 -22.89
N ASP A 125 -14.35 -6.93 -23.72
CA ASP A 125 -15.49 -7.69 -24.21
C ASP A 125 -14.96 -8.74 -25.17
N GLN A 126 -14.98 -10.01 -24.79
CA GLN A 126 -14.64 -11.07 -25.73
C GLN A 126 -15.71 -11.06 -26.83
N PRO A 127 -15.36 -10.97 -28.13
CA PRO A 127 -16.32 -11.36 -29.14
C PRO A 127 -16.73 -12.81 -28.84
N ALA A 128 -18.04 -13.04 -28.75
CA ALA A 128 -18.64 -14.33 -28.39
C ALA A 128 -17.91 -15.47 -29.11
N ARG A 129 -17.35 -16.40 -28.32
CA ARG A 129 -16.76 -17.63 -28.85
C ARG A 129 -17.85 -18.66 -29.13
#